data_AF-A0A1H9HB17-F1
#
_entry.id   AF-A0A1H9HB17-F1
#
_cell.length_a   1.000
_cell.length_b   1.000
_cell.length_c   1.000
_cell.angle_alpha   90.00
_cell.angle_beta   90.00
_cell.angle_gamma   90.00
#
_symmetry.space_group_name_H-M   'P 1'
#
loop_
_entity.id
_entity.type
_entity.pdbx_description
1 polymer ?
#
loop_
_entity_poly.entity_id
_entity_poly.type
_entity_poly.pdbx_seq_one_letter_code
_entity_poly.pdbx_strand_id
1 'polypeptide(L)'
;MRTLLWLLAIGLPLNGLAYTPDLSTLSGVPRLQLDAAQVQTALNSLNDDARHYAVAQSVDAGTESGNWTQGSDGLWHWRLRVVSSDAVSLAARIDALQLPEGAELWFYTSKGEDLQGPYSSSDNGELWTALVRSEEAVLDARMPDSARAAFAVHLAQVFHGYRSFSEAYPAKSAFGTSGACTVDVACPAGDGWRDEIRSTVLLTIGGTTLCSGNLINNTAQDNRALVLTANHCGLNALNVASSRAYFNVQKSACASGSEGSVKQNIAGRRLLASSASGTRSDYSLFELRSVPPGSYQVFYAGWDVSGVAPSSGVGISHPAGDDKKIAVFDSGAQAVSDLCVGSLVGATCTGFSIDAWAVRWTLGDTEGGSSGSGLWSQNHRIVGTLTTGNSACMGSVNNNGGTDYYARLDRAWTALSSTGSTLKQVLDANGSGCTNLAGRDAASNSSACASSASTASSSGASAAATSGGGGSAGGLLPLLGLLLLRRRRMN
;
A
#
# COMPACT_ATOMS: atom_id res chain seq x y z
N MET A 1 -20.56 -25.15 -60.79
CA MET A 1 -20.63 -24.60 -59.42
C MET A 1 -19.30 -24.94 -58.74
N ARG A 2 -18.41 -23.95 -58.59
CA ARG A 2 -17.14 -24.07 -57.86
C ARG A 2 -17.29 -23.30 -56.56
N THR A 3 -17.28 -23.99 -55.44
CA THR A 3 -17.38 -23.39 -54.10
C THR A 3 -15.97 -23.15 -53.58
N LEU A 4 -15.57 -21.89 -53.44
CA LEU A 4 -14.35 -21.47 -52.74
C LEU A 4 -14.57 -21.66 -51.22
N LEU A 5 -13.74 -22.47 -50.57
CA LEU A 5 -13.59 -22.46 -49.13
C LEU A 5 -12.64 -21.31 -48.75
N TRP A 6 -13.17 -20.29 -48.08
CA TRP A 6 -12.37 -19.30 -47.38
C TRP A 6 -11.93 -19.88 -46.03
N LEU A 7 -10.63 -20.14 -45.89
CA LEU A 7 -10.00 -20.38 -44.59
C LEU A 7 -9.89 -19.03 -43.87
N LEU A 8 -10.76 -18.79 -42.89
CA LEU A 8 -10.57 -17.74 -41.89
C LEU A 8 -9.33 -18.12 -41.07
N ALA A 9 -8.21 -17.44 -41.30
CA ALA A 9 -7.12 -17.38 -40.35
C ALA A 9 -7.61 -16.58 -39.13
N ILE A 10 -8.10 -17.31 -38.13
CA ILE A 10 -8.36 -16.74 -36.80
C ILE A 10 -7.00 -16.35 -36.25
N GLY A 11 -6.67 -15.06 -36.32
CA GLY A 11 -5.55 -14.48 -35.60
C GLY A 11 -5.79 -14.71 -34.12
N LEU A 12 -5.08 -15.68 -33.55
CA LEU A 12 -4.92 -15.76 -32.10
C LEU A 12 -4.34 -14.40 -31.67
N PRO A 13 -4.96 -13.68 -30.72
CA PRO A 13 -4.28 -12.56 -30.11
C PRO A 13 -2.95 -13.10 -29.58
N LEU A 14 -1.85 -12.40 -29.88
CA LEU A 14 -0.56 -12.59 -29.24
C LEU A 14 -0.77 -12.37 -27.74
N ASN A 15 -1.26 -13.39 -27.04
CA ASN A 15 -1.34 -13.41 -25.60
C ASN A 15 0.09 -13.30 -25.11
N GLY A 16 0.34 -12.16 -24.47
CA GLY A 16 1.66 -11.65 -24.16
C GLY A 16 2.44 -12.65 -23.33
N LEU A 17 3.54 -13.13 -23.92
CA LEU A 17 4.67 -13.50 -23.11
C LEU A 17 5.08 -12.25 -22.33
N ALA A 18 5.18 -12.38 -21.00
CA ALA A 18 5.69 -11.30 -20.16
C ALA A 18 7.04 -10.84 -20.72
N TYR A 19 7.21 -9.53 -20.90
CA TYR A 19 8.47 -8.98 -21.40
C TYR A 19 9.62 -9.47 -20.51
N THR A 20 10.64 -10.03 -21.14
CA THR A 20 11.86 -10.50 -20.47
C THR A 20 13.01 -9.68 -21.03
N PRO A 21 13.65 -8.82 -20.23
CA PRO A 21 14.74 -7.98 -20.70
C PRO A 21 15.92 -8.78 -21.28
N ASP A 22 16.45 -8.36 -22.43
CA ASP A 22 17.70 -8.90 -22.96
C ASP A 22 18.89 -8.27 -22.23
N LEU A 23 19.49 -9.04 -21.34
CA LEU A 23 20.65 -8.64 -20.53
C LEU A 23 21.99 -8.94 -21.22
N SER A 24 21.99 -9.73 -22.30
CA SER A 24 23.24 -10.21 -22.94
C SER A 24 24.04 -9.08 -23.58
N THR A 25 23.36 -7.99 -23.98
CA THR A 25 23.97 -6.82 -24.62
C THR A 25 24.16 -5.64 -23.65
N LEU A 26 23.89 -5.82 -22.34
CA LEU A 26 23.84 -4.72 -21.39
C LEU A 26 25.20 -4.01 -21.21
N SER A 27 26.30 -4.73 -21.42
CA SER A 27 27.67 -4.17 -21.39
C SER A 27 27.91 -3.09 -22.45
N GLY A 28 27.17 -3.12 -23.58
CA GLY A 28 27.24 -2.13 -24.66
C GLY A 28 26.25 -0.97 -24.51
N VAL A 29 25.45 -0.94 -23.44
CA VAL A 29 24.50 0.14 -23.17
C VAL A 29 25.21 1.28 -22.41
N PRO A 30 25.08 2.54 -22.85
CA PRO A 30 25.63 3.71 -22.16
C PRO A 30 25.22 3.77 -20.69
N ARG A 31 26.10 4.34 -19.86
CA ARG A 31 25.95 4.40 -18.41
C ARG A 31 25.99 5.84 -17.93
N LEU A 32 24.86 6.32 -17.41
CA LEU A 32 24.74 7.55 -16.65
C LEU A 32 25.09 7.27 -15.18
N GLN A 33 26.26 7.71 -14.74
CA GLN A 33 26.71 7.60 -13.35
C GLN A 33 26.37 8.89 -12.59
N LEU A 34 25.68 8.76 -11.46
CA LEU A 34 25.47 9.90 -10.55
C LEU A 34 26.78 10.31 -9.87
N ASP A 35 26.92 11.62 -9.65
CA ASP A 35 28.05 12.21 -8.94
C ASP A 35 27.98 11.86 -7.44
N ALA A 36 28.98 11.11 -6.96
CA ALA A 36 29.02 10.64 -5.57
C ALA A 36 29.18 11.78 -4.56
N ALA A 37 29.83 12.89 -4.92
CA ALA A 37 29.99 14.04 -4.03
C ALA A 37 28.67 14.81 -3.87
N GLN A 38 27.89 14.94 -4.95
CA GLN A 38 26.54 15.52 -4.91
C GLN A 38 25.57 14.66 -4.10
N VAL A 39 25.61 13.33 -4.28
CA VAL A 39 24.85 12.38 -3.45
C VAL A 39 25.21 12.55 -1.98
N GLN A 40 26.50 12.51 -1.63
CA GLN A 40 26.93 12.65 -0.23
C GLN A 40 26.51 14.00 0.38
N THR A 41 26.59 15.08 -0.40
CA THR A 41 26.15 16.40 0.03
C THR A 41 24.64 16.41 0.35
N ALA A 42 23.83 15.80 -0.52
CA ALA A 42 22.40 15.67 -0.29
C ALA A 42 22.09 14.82 0.95
N LEU A 43 22.80 13.71 1.14
CA LEU A 43 22.65 12.86 2.34
C LEU A 43 22.95 13.62 3.62
N ASN A 44 24.06 14.35 3.67
CA ASN A 44 24.45 15.14 4.83
C ASN A 44 23.42 16.23 5.19
N SER A 45 22.65 16.71 4.21
CA SER A 45 21.64 17.75 4.44
C SER A 45 20.37 17.26 5.15
N LEU A 46 20.12 15.94 5.17
CA LEU A 46 18.90 15.36 5.74
C LEU A 46 18.90 15.32 7.28
N ASN A 47 20.05 15.54 7.93
CA ASN A 47 20.20 15.51 9.40
C ASN A 47 19.52 14.29 10.06
N ASP A 48 19.69 13.11 9.46
CA ASP A 48 19.13 11.83 9.91
C ASP A 48 17.60 11.73 9.99
N ASP A 49 16.83 12.56 9.26
CA ASP A 49 15.36 12.44 9.20
C ASP A 49 14.94 11.00 8.84
N ALA A 50 14.35 10.30 9.83
CA ALA A 50 13.97 8.90 9.76
C ALA A 50 12.93 8.59 8.67
N ARG A 51 12.22 9.61 8.16
CA ARG A 51 11.20 9.46 7.13
C ARG A 51 11.78 9.45 5.72
N HIS A 52 13.00 9.94 5.52
CA HIS A 52 13.63 9.98 4.21
C HIS A 52 14.36 8.67 3.90
N TYR A 53 14.10 8.09 2.73
CA TYR A 53 14.78 6.88 2.25
C TYR A 53 15.68 7.13 1.04
N ALA A 54 15.46 8.24 0.36
CA ALA A 54 16.19 8.61 -0.84
C ALA A 54 16.51 10.10 -0.89
N VAL A 55 17.55 10.44 -1.65
CA VAL A 55 17.88 11.81 -2.06
C VAL A 55 17.71 11.94 -3.58
N ALA A 56 17.11 13.04 -4.02
CA ALA A 56 16.99 13.35 -5.44
C ALA A 56 18.29 13.96 -5.95
N GLN A 57 18.80 13.45 -7.06
CA GLN A 57 19.93 14.03 -7.79
C GLN A 57 19.43 14.52 -9.15
N SER A 58 19.73 15.78 -9.46
CA SER A 58 19.44 16.32 -10.79
C SER A 58 20.39 15.71 -11.82
N VAL A 59 19.85 15.36 -12.97
CA VAL A 59 20.60 14.88 -14.14
C VAL A 59 20.06 15.58 -15.38
N ASP A 60 20.85 15.59 -16.45
CA ASP A 60 20.47 16.11 -17.76
C ASP A 60 20.85 15.03 -18.79
N ALA A 61 19.89 14.16 -19.09
CA ALA A 61 20.08 13.04 -20.00
C ALA A 61 18.89 12.92 -20.95
N GLY A 62 19.10 13.34 -22.20
CA GLY A 62 18.12 13.24 -23.27
C GLY A 62 18.17 11.90 -24.01
N THR A 63 17.50 11.86 -25.16
CA THR A 63 17.40 10.66 -26.01
C THR A 63 18.76 10.27 -26.59
N GLU A 64 19.64 11.25 -26.82
CA GLU A 64 21.03 11.06 -27.26
C GLU A 64 21.92 10.37 -26.22
N SER A 65 21.51 10.32 -24.96
CA SER A 65 22.27 9.67 -23.89
C SER A 65 22.18 8.14 -23.92
N GLY A 66 21.13 7.59 -24.54
CA GLY A 66 20.95 6.14 -24.67
C GLY A 66 21.47 5.57 -26.00
N ASN A 67 21.37 4.25 -26.15
CA ASN A 67 21.78 3.56 -27.37
C ASN A 67 20.65 2.72 -27.96
N TRP A 68 20.59 2.68 -29.29
CA TRP A 68 19.63 1.88 -30.05
C TRP A 68 20.22 0.54 -30.47
N THR A 69 19.48 -0.54 -30.23
CA THR A 69 19.78 -1.88 -30.71
C THR A 69 18.52 -2.55 -31.21
N GLN A 70 18.63 -3.35 -32.27
CA GLN A 70 17.52 -4.20 -32.68
C GLN A 70 17.49 -5.47 -31.81
N GLY A 71 16.37 -5.71 -31.16
CA GLY A 71 16.12 -6.89 -30.34
C GLY A 71 15.90 -8.14 -31.17
N SER A 72 16.03 -9.31 -30.54
CA SER A 72 15.73 -10.60 -31.17
C SER A 72 14.24 -10.79 -31.49
N ASP A 73 13.38 -9.99 -30.88
CA ASP A 73 11.94 -9.87 -31.15
C ASP A 73 11.62 -9.01 -32.38
N GLY A 74 12.63 -8.42 -33.03
CA GLY A 74 12.49 -7.55 -34.19
C GLY A 74 12.12 -6.11 -33.87
N LEU A 75 11.90 -5.78 -32.59
CA LEU A 75 11.67 -4.40 -32.13
C LEU A 75 13.00 -3.67 -31.96
N TRP A 76 12.95 -2.35 -31.96
CA TRP A 76 14.08 -1.51 -31.60
C TRP A 76 14.01 -1.11 -30.14
N HIS A 77 15.12 -1.31 -29.44
CA HIS A 77 15.30 -0.96 -28.03
C HIS A 77 16.21 0.26 -27.93
N TRP A 78 15.71 1.33 -27.33
CA TRP A 78 16.54 2.41 -26.80
C TRP A 78 16.80 2.13 -25.34
N ARG A 79 18.08 2.08 -24.93
CA ARG A 79 18.46 1.77 -23.55
C ARG A 79 19.46 2.75 -22.98
N LEU A 80 19.28 3.07 -21.69
CA LEU A 80 20.22 3.83 -20.86
C LEU A 80 20.34 3.14 -19.50
N ARG A 81 21.57 2.87 -19.05
CA ARG A 81 21.85 2.42 -17.68
C ARG A 81 22.00 3.64 -16.78
N VAL A 82 21.34 3.61 -15.63
CA VAL A 82 21.44 4.63 -14.58
C VAL A 82 22.08 3.99 -13.36
N VAL A 83 23.15 4.60 -12.84
CA VAL A 83 23.92 4.03 -11.74
C VAL A 83 24.21 5.06 -10.67
N SER A 84 24.01 4.66 -9.43
CA SER A 84 24.42 5.42 -8.27
C SER A 84 25.08 4.47 -7.28
N SER A 85 26.38 4.65 -7.06
CA SER A 85 27.16 3.78 -6.19
C SER A 85 26.54 3.73 -4.79
N ASP A 86 26.51 2.54 -4.19
CA ASP A 86 25.98 2.28 -2.85
C ASP A 86 24.47 2.54 -2.68
N ALA A 87 23.74 2.85 -3.76
CA ALA A 87 22.29 2.96 -3.69
C ALA A 87 21.65 1.58 -3.47
N VAL A 88 20.68 1.52 -2.57
CA VAL A 88 19.89 0.30 -2.34
C VAL A 88 18.65 0.23 -3.22
N SER A 89 18.20 1.38 -3.73
CA SER A 89 17.15 1.46 -4.72
C SER A 89 17.32 2.69 -5.60
N LEU A 90 16.75 2.62 -6.80
CA LEU A 90 16.68 3.73 -7.74
C LEU A 90 15.24 3.97 -8.17
N ALA A 91 14.89 5.23 -8.35
CA ALA A 91 13.72 5.67 -9.11
C ALA A 91 14.14 6.85 -9.99
N ALA A 92 13.31 7.22 -10.95
CA ALA A 92 13.60 8.27 -11.92
C ALA A 92 12.44 9.23 -12.09
N ARG A 93 12.74 10.50 -12.34
CA ARG A 93 11.80 11.49 -12.88
C ARG A 93 12.21 11.84 -14.30
N ILE A 94 11.33 11.50 -15.23
CA ILE A 94 11.34 11.94 -16.62
C ILE A 94 10.36 13.10 -16.69
N ASP A 95 10.83 14.30 -16.98
CA ASP A 95 9.99 15.50 -17.06
C ASP A 95 9.41 15.73 -18.46
N ALA A 96 10.02 15.15 -19.49
CA ALA A 96 9.50 15.11 -20.85
C ALA A 96 9.63 13.69 -21.44
N LEU A 97 8.51 12.96 -21.47
CA LEU A 97 8.37 11.67 -22.13
C LEU A 97 7.45 11.78 -23.34
N GLN A 98 7.92 11.26 -24.48
CA GLN A 98 7.12 11.05 -25.68
C GLN A 98 7.32 9.63 -26.19
N LEU A 99 6.40 8.74 -25.81
CA LEU A 99 6.23 7.41 -26.34
C LEU A 99 5.20 7.44 -27.49
N PRO A 100 5.62 7.05 -28.71
CA PRO A 100 4.70 6.82 -29.83
C PRO A 100 3.74 5.66 -29.56
N GLU A 101 2.69 5.55 -30.38
CA GLU A 101 1.80 4.39 -30.32
C GLU A 101 2.56 3.09 -30.60
N GLY A 102 2.30 2.05 -29.79
CA GLY A 102 3.01 0.77 -29.85
C GLY A 102 4.41 0.79 -29.22
N ALA A 103 4.84 1.91 -28.63
CA ALA A 103 6.03 1.97 -27.80
C ALA A 103 5.71 1.66 -26.33
N GLU A 104 6.62 0.96 -25.67
CA GLU A 104 6.58 0.71 -24.24
C GLU A 104 7.89 1.12 -23.60
N LEU A 105 7.83 1.71 -22.41
CA LEU A 105 8.99 2.01 -21.58
C LEU A 105 8.97 1.14 -20.33
N TRP A 106 10.14 0.62 -19.97
CA TRP A 106 10.35 -0.21 -18.79
C TRP A 106 11.50 0.34 -17.96
N PHE A 107 11.43 0.14 -16.64
CA PHE A 107 12.49 0.46 -15.70
C PHE A 107 12.74 -0.74 -14.79
N TYR A 108 13.93 -1.30 -14.83
CA TYR A 108 14.25 -2.58 -14.17
C TYR A 108 15.70 -2.64 -13.70
N THR A 109 16.06 -3.59 -12.84
CA THR A 109 17.46 -3.74 -12.35
C THR A 109 18.39 -4.23 -13.46
N SER A 110 19.70 -4.06 -13.34
CA SER A 110 20.66 -4.68 -14.29
C SER A 110 20.55 -6.21 -14.42
N LYS A 111 19.83 -6.87 -13.50
CA LYS A 111 19.53 -8.32 -13.51
C LYS A 111 18.17 -8.66 -14.12
N GLY A 112 17.42 -7.68 -14.63
CA GLY A 112 16.08 -7.90 -15.18
C GLY A 112 14.99 -8.08 -14.12
N GLU A 113 15.28 -7.74 -12.86
CA GLU A 113 14.36 -7.84 -11.73
C GLU A 113 13.59 -6.52 -11.52
N ASP A 114 12.59 -6.52 -10.64
CA ASP A 114 11.72 -5.37 -10.36
C ASP A 114 11.23 -4.65 -11.62
N LEU A 115 10.78 -5.42 -12.61
CA LEU A 115 10.32 -4.89 -13.89
C LEU A 115 9.12 -3.94 -13.71
N GLN A 116 9.37 -2.62 -13.78
CA GLN A 116 8.36 -1.57 -13.68
C GLN A 116 7.91 -1.14 -15.08
N GLY A 117 6.59 -1.02 -15.25
CA GLY A 117 5.95 -0.75 -16.54
C GLY A 117 4.98 -1.88 -16.95
N PRO A 118 4.59 -1.96 -18.23
CA PRO A 118 4.99 -1.03 -19.29
C PRO A 118 4.35 0.34 -19.05
N TYR A 119 5.15 1.40 -19.15
CA TYR A 119 4.60 2.74 -19.38
C TYR A 119 4.33 2.87 -20.88
N SER A 120 3.24 3.56 -21.22
CA SER A 120 2.80 3.71 -22.61
C SER A 120 2.57 5.17 -22.97
N SER A 121 2.07 5.44 -24.17
CA SER A 121 1.70 6.80 -24.59
C SER A 121 0.70 7.50 -23.65
N SER A 122 -0.05 6.75 -22.82
CA SER A 122 -0.89 7.31 -21.76
C SER A 122 -0.12 7.97 -20.61
N ASP A 123 1.19 7.72 -20.53
CA ASP A 123 2.11 8.24 -19.52
C ASP A 123 3.05 9.32 -20.07
N ASN A 124 2.79 9.82 -21.29
CA ASN A 124 3.53 10.93 -21.89
C ASN A 124 3.44 12.21 -21.04
N GLY A 125 4.44 13.07 -21.17
CA GLY A 125 4.64 14.24 -20.32
C GLY A 125 5.59 13.94 -19.16
N GLU A 126 5.20 14.28 -17.94
CA GLU A 126 5.98 13.97 -16.75
C GLU A 126 5.66 12.56 -16.25
N LEU A 127 6.69 11.72 -16.17
CA LEU A 127 6.63 10.39 -15.61
C LEU A 127 7.63 10.27 -14.46
N TRP A 128 7.12 9.88 -13.30
CA TRP A 128 7.94 9.34 -12.24
C TRP A 128 7.88 7.82 -12.34
N THR A 129 9.00 7.13 -12.23
CA THR A 129 9.02 5.65 -12.22
C THR A 129 8.75 5.11 -10.81
N ALA A 130 8.22 3.89 -10.74
CA ALA A 130 8.31 3.08 -9.52
C ALA A 130 9.77 2.69 -9.25
N LEU A 131 10.08 2.41 -7.98
CA LEU A 131 11.44 2.06 -7.57
C LEU A 131 11.85 0.66 -8.05
N VAL A 132 13.16 0.48 -8.23
CA VAL A 132 13.82 -0.82 -8.42
C VAL A 132 14.90 -0.99 -7.36
N ARG A 133 15.11 -2.20 -6.85
CA ARG A 133 16.05 -2.48 -5.74
C ARG A 133 17.42 -2.88 -6.26
N SER A 134 18.21 -1.89 -6.65
CA SER A 134 19.57 -2.07 -7.15
C SER A 134 20.30 -0.73 -7.18
N GLU A 135 21.62 -0.75 -7.11
CA GLU A 135 22.46 0.42 -7.37
C GLU A 135 22.53 0.79 -8.87
N GLU A 136 22.11 -0.15 -9.73
CA GLU A 136 22.05 0.02 -11.18
C GLU A 136 20.69 -0.42 -11.74
N ALA A 137 20.11 0.47 -12.54
CA ALA A 137 18.85 0.28 -13.26
C ALA A 137 19.00 0.52 -14.76
N VAL A 138 18.08 -0.01 -15.53
CA VAL A 138 18.01 0.15 -16.98
C VAL A 138 16.68 0.80 -17.33
N LEU A 139 16.75 1.90 -18.06
CA LEU A 139 15.61 2.50 -18.73
C LEU A 139 15.58 1.95 -20.17
N ASP A 140 14.49 1.29 -20.56
CA ASP A 140 14.39 0.54 -21.82
C ASP A 140 13.08 0.86 -22.53
N ALA A 141 13.18 1.57 -23.64
CA ALA A 141 12.05 1.83 -24.52
C ALA A 141 12.10 0.90 -25.72
N ARG A 142 11.04 0.12 -25.94
CA ARG A 142 10.92 -0.79 -27.08
C ARG A 142 9.79 -0.36 -28.00
N MET A 143 10.03 -0.38 -29.32
CA MET A 143 9.05 0.04 -30.31
C MET A 143 9.38 -0.47 -31.73
N PRO A 144 8.41 -0.47 -32.67
CA PRO A 144 8.69 -0.69 -34.08
C PRO A 144 9.65 0.37 -34.65
N ASP A 145 10.43 0.01 -35.69
CA ASP A 145 11.38 0.94 -36.32
C ASP A 145 10.72 2.25 -36.78
N SER A 146 9.50 2.14 -37.34
CA SER A 146 8.70 3.28 -37.81
C SER A 146 8.34 4.28 -36.71
N ALA A 147 8.38 3.88 -35.44
CA ALA A 147 8.04 4.73 -34.31
C ALA A 147 9.25 5.50 -33.75
N ARG A 148 10.49 5.04 -34.00
CA ARG A 148 11.70 5.56 -33.34
C ARG A 148 11.90 7.05 -33.50
N ALA A 149 11.63 7.58 -34.68
CA ALA A 149 11.82 9.00 -34.98
C ALA A 149 10.91 9.93 -34.15
N ALA A 150 9.82 9.39 -33.58
CA ALA A 150 8.88 10.12 -32.75
C ALA A 150 9.10 9.88 -31.24
N PHE A 151 10.06 9.04 -30.86
CA PHE A 151 10.42 8.82 -29.46
C PHE A 151 11.31 9.96 -28.94
N ALA A 152 10.95 10.48 -27.77
CA ALA A 152 11.80 11.39 -27.02
C ALA A 152 11.68 11.11 -25.52
N VAL A 153 12.78 11.32 -24.82
CA VAL A 153 12.88 11.21 -23.36
C VAL A 153 13.88 12.23 -22.85
N HIS A 154 13.57 12.85 -21.72
CA HIS A 154 14.48 13.65 -20.92
C HIS A 154 14.37 13.23 -19.46
N LEU A 155 15.44 12.59 -18.97
CA LEU A 155 15.58 12.20 -17.58
C LEU A 155 16.15 13.39 -16.81
N ALA A 156 15.39 13.90 -15.85
CA ALA A 156 15.72 15.13 -15.11
C ALA A 156 16.17 14.87 -13.67
N GLN A 157 15.71 13.78 -13.06
CA GLN A 157 16.16 13.40 -11.71
C GLN A 157 16.29 11.89 -11.55
N VAL A 158 17.24 11.47 -10.73
CA VAL A 158 17.37 10.10 -10.23
C VAL A 158 17.36 10.13 -8.71
N PHE A 159 16.57 9.25 -8.10
CA PHE A 159 16.45 9.13 -6.65
C PHE A 159 17.41 8.05 -6.17
N HIS A 160 18.46 8.46 -5.48
CA HIS A 160 19.40 7.57 -4.80
C HIS A 160 18.77 7.14 -3.47
N GLY A 161 18.28 5.91 -3.39
CA GLY A 161 17.85 5.31 -2.13
C GLY A 161 19.06 4.88 -1.31
N TYR A 162 19.23 5.44 -0.10
CA TYR A 162 20.43 5.23 0.73
C TYR A 162 20.15 4.48 2.02
N ARG A 163 18.91 4.51 2.51
CA ARG A 163 18.55 3.71 3.67
C ARG A 163 18.47 2.27 3.20
N SER A 164 19.59 1.58 3.34
CA SER A 164 19.59 0.14 3.39
C SER A 164 18.67 -0.29 4.50
N PHE A 165 17.95 -1.31 4.17
CA PHE A 165 16.95 -1.94 4.95
C PHE A 165 17.56 -3.14 5.70
N SER A 166 18.78 -2.98 6.27
CA SER A 166 19.41 -3.95 7.19
C SER A 166 20.48 -3.33 8.12
N GLU A 167 20.43 -3.69 9.42
CA GLU A 167 21.61 -4.11 10.21
C GLU A 167 21.37 -5.53 10.77
N ALA A 168 22.48 -6.23 11.00
CA ALA A 168 22.61 -7.68 10.90
C ALA A 168 21.93 -8.53 12.00
N TYR A 169 21.03 -9.42 11.56
CA TYR A 169 20.94 -10.82 11.99
C TYR A 169 20.66 -11.68 10.73
N PRO A 170 21.27 -12.86 10.57
CA PRO A 170 21.37 -13.52 9.27
C PRO A 170 20.02 -13.93 8.65
N ALA A 171 20.00 -13.81 7.31
CA ALA A 171 18.93 -14.00 6.31
C ALA A 171 17.79 -12.97 6.29
N LYS A 172 18.15 -11.71 5.99
CA LYS A 172 17.32 -10.69 5.33
C LYS A 172 18.03 -10.24 4.04
N SER A 173 17.39 -10.33 2.88
CA SER A 173 17.73 -9.52 1.69
C SER A 173 16.58 -8.52 1.46
N ALA A 174 16.83 -7.38 0.81
CA ALA A 174 16.27 -6.03 1.00
C ALA A 174 14.78 -5.69 0.65
N PHE A 175 14.00 -5.21 1.65
CA PHE A 175 13.24 -3.92 1.74
C PHE A 175 12.81 -3.79 3.23
N GLY A 176 12.95 -2.63 3.89
CA GLY A 176 12.99 -2.33 5.36
C GLY A 176 13.97 -3.03 6.32
N THR A 177 14.57 -2.26 7.24
CA THR A 177 15.48 -2.72 8.31
C THR A 177 14.77 -3.28 9.52
N SER A 178 13.44 -3.41 9.48
CA SER A 178 12.65 -3.25 10.69
C SER A 178 13.13 -4.14 11.82
N GLY A 179 13.13 -3.60 13.04
CA GLY A 179 13.72 -4.26 14.19
C GLY A 179 13.26 -5.72 14.30
N ALA A 180 14.15 -6.60 14.73
CA ALA A 180 13.91 -8.05 14.68
C ALA A 180 12.68 -8.52 15.47
N CYS A 181 12.15 -7.69 16.38
CA CYS A 181 10.91 -7.96 17.10
C CYS A 181 9.63 -7.75 16.26
N THR A 182 9.71 -7.11 15.09
CA THR A 182 8.58 -6.96 14.17
C THR A 182 8.18 -8.30 13.55
N VAL A 183 6.89 -8.47 13.27
CA VAL A 183 6.34 -9.77 12.84
C VAL A 183 5.80 -9.67 11.43
N ASP A 184 6.29 -10.52 10.51
CA ASP A 184 5.77 -10.58 9.15
C ASP A 184 4.27 -10.90 9.14
N VAL A 185 3.50 -10.24 8.28
CA VAL A 185 2.06 -10.54 8.13
C VAL A 185 1.80 -11.99 7.73
N ALA A 186 2.77 -12.69 7.13
CA ALA A 186 2.67 -14.10 6.79
C ALA A 186 2.73 -15.04 8.01
N CYS A 187 3.12 -14.55 9.18
CA CYS A 187 3.14 -15.32 10.43
C CYS A 187 1.74 -15.55 11.00
N PRO A 188 1.58 -16.48 11.98
CA PRO A 188 0.28 -16.82 12.55
C PRO A 188 -0.49 -15.62 13.14
N ALA A 189 0.22 -14.57 13.58
CA ALA A 189 -0.40 -13.33 14.03
C ALA A 189 -1.30 -12.68 12.96
N GLY A 190 -1.02 -12.91 11.68
CA GLY A 190 -1.80 -12.42 10.54
C GLY A 190 -2.94 -13.33 10.08
N ASP A 191 -3.11 -14.53 10.65
CA ASP A 191 -4.12 -15.50 10.18
C ASP A 191 -5.55 -14.96 10.26
N GLY A 192 -5.84 -14.17 11.29
CA GLY A 192 -7.14 -13.52 11.46
C GLY A 192 -7.33 -12.25 10.62
N TRP A 193 -6.30 -11.73 9.97
CA TRP A 193 -6.27 -10.37 9.42
C TRP A 193 -5.98 -10.32 7.91
N ARG A 194 -6.25 -11.43 7.20
CA ARG A 194 -5.84 -11.62 5.79
C ARG A 194 -6.47 -10.60 4.84
N ASP A 195 -7.64 -10.08 5.17
CA ASP A 195 -8.32 -9.06 4.37
C ASP A 195 -7.72 -7.68 4.60
N GLU A 196 -7.54 -7.30 5.87
CA GLU A 196 -6.96 -6.01 6.26
C GLU A 196 -5.53 -5.87 5.77
N ILE A 197 -4.75 -6.95 5.82
CA ILE A 197 -3.41 -7.05 5.24
C ILE A 197 -3.42 -6.60 3.77
N ARG A 198 -4.42 -6.99 2.96
CA ARG A 198 -4.52 -6.63 1.52
C ARG A 198 -4.93 -5.17 1.28
N SER A 199 -5.33 -4.44 2.31
CA SER A 199 -5.64 -3.00 2.22
C SER A 199 -4.45 -2.10 2.55
N THR A 200 -3.50 -2.57 3.36
CA THR A 200 -2.30 -1.80 3.72
C THR A 200 -1.34 -1.70 2.54
N VAL A 201 -0.88 -0.49 2.29
CA VAL A 201 0.09 -0.15 1.23
C VAL A 201 1.31 0.53 1.81
N LEU A 202 2.45 0.30 1.17
CA LEU A 202 3.65 1.11 1.32
C LEU A 202 3.49 2.37 0.47
N LEU A 203 3.88 3.53 1.00
CA LEU A 203 3.86 4.80 0.29
C LEU A 203 5.27 5.35 0.10
N THR A 204 5.57 5.76 -1.12
CA THR A 204 6.67 6.71 -1.39
C THR A 204 6.07 8.06 -1.75
N ILE A 205 6.44 9.12 -1.03
CA ILE A 205 5.90 10.46 -1.21
C ILE A 205 6.98 11.37 -1.78
N GLY A 206 6.69 12.00 -2.92
CA GLY A 206 7.65 12.87 -3.63
C GLY A 206 8.98 12.19 -4.01
N GLY A 207 9.00 10.86 -4.08
CA GLY A 207 10.19 10.06 -4.38
C GLY A 207 11.25 9.97 -3.26
N THR A 208 11.03 10.59 -2.10
CA THR A 208 12.06 10.67 -1.03
C THR A 208 11.59 10.25 0.34
N THR A 209 10.29 10.33 0.62
CA THR A 209 9.71 10.03 1.93
C THR A 209 8.99 8.68 1.93
N LEU A 210 9.13 7.90 3.01
CA LEU A 210 8.37 6.66 3.25
C LEU A 210 7.28 6.88 4.27
N CYS A 211 6.11 6.32 3.98
CA CYS A 211 5.01 6.15 4.92
C CYS A 211 4.24 4.87 4.60
N SER A 212 3.23 4.58 5.40
CA SER A 212 2.22 3.55 5.15
C SER A 212 0.87 4.21 4.89
N GLY A 213 -0.06 3.44 4.34
CA GLY A 213 -1.45 3.86 4.21
C GLY A 213 -2.39 2.68 4.02
N ASN A 214 -3.67 2.98 3.88
CA ASN A 214 -4.72 1.97 3.70
C ASN A 214 -5.67 2.36 2.58
N LEU A 215 -5.88 1.45 1.62
CA LEU A 215 -6.98 1.53 0.68
C LEU A 215 -8.30 1.43 1.46
N ILE A 216 -9.17 2.43 1.39
CA ILE A 216 -10.33 2.58 2.27
C ILE A 216 -11.65 2.55 1.51
N ASN A 217 -12.65 1.88 2.08
CA ASN A 217 -14.00 1.80 1.55
C ASN A 217 -14.78 3.10 1.79
N ASN A 218 -15.81 3.33 0.99
CA ASN A 218 -16.72 4.46 1.12
C ASN A 218 -18.18 4.00 0.99
N THR A 219 -19.12 4.83 1.40
CA THR A 219 -20.56 4.50 1.44
C THR A 219 -21.21 4.32 0.06
N ALA A 220 -20.56 4.76 -1.02
CA ALA A 220 -21.01 4.49 -2.39
C ALA A 220 -20.58 3.09 -2.89
N GLN A 221 -19.64 2.44 -2.20
CA GLN A 221 -19.12 1.10 -2.55
C GLN A 221 -18.67 0.97 -4.01
N ASP A 222 -18.04 2.01 -4.53
CA ASP A 222 -17.81 2.23 -5.96
C ASP A 222 -16.41 1.85 -6.45
N ASN A 223 -15.63 1.13 -5.63
CA ASN A 223 -14.23 0.77 -5.89
C ASN A 223 -13.32 1.98 -6.15
N ARG A 224 -13.69 3.20 -5.72
CA ARG A 224 -12.77 4.34 -5.80
C ARG A 224 -11.51 4.04 -5.00
N ALA A 225 -10.36 4.24 -5.64
CA ALA A 225 -9.05 3.92 -5.12
C ALA A 225 -8.56 4.99 -4.13
N LEU A 226 -9.23 5.06 -2.98
CA LEU A 226 -8.98 6.04 -1.93
C LEU A 226 -7.96 5.49 -0.93
N VAL A 227 -6.87 6.22 -0.69
CA VAL A 227 -5.84 5.82 0.27
C VAL A 227 -5.80 6.81 1.42
N LEU A 228 -6.00 6.32 2.64
CA LEU A 228 -5.84 7.05 3.89
C LEU A 228 -4.40 6.90 4.40
N THR A 229 -3.78 8.00 4.79
CA THR A 229 -2.45 8.06 5.44
C THR A 229 -2.41 9.22 6.44
N ALA A 230 -1.25 9.50 7.03
CA ALA A 230 -1.05 10.62 7.95
C ALA A 230 -0.67 11.92 7.21
N ASN A 231 -1.08 13.07 7.74
CA ASN A 231 -0.75 14.37 7.16
C ASN A 231 0.74 14.71 7.33
N HIS A 232 1.34 14.33 8.46
CA HIS A 232 2.75 14.58 8.75
C HIS A 232 3.72 13.83 7.80
N CYS A 233 3.22 12.90 6.99
CA CYS A 233 3.95 12.28 5.89
C CYS A 233 4.28 13.25 4.74
N GLY A 234 3.71 14.46 4.76
CA GLY A 234 4.04 15.53 3.80
C GLY A 234 3.37 15.41 2.44
N LEU A 235 2.41 14.50 2.27
CA LEU A 235 1.60 14.41 1.05
C LEU A 235 0.71 15.63 0.92
N ASN A 236 0.79 16.32 -0.22
CA ASN A 236 0.07 17.54 -0.51
C ASN A 236 -0.33 17.62 -1.99
N ALA A 237 -1.03 18.69 -2.39
CA ALA A 237 -1.51 18.85 -3.76
C ALA A 237 -0.39 18.93 -4.82
N LEU A 238 0.83 19.34 -4.44
CA LEU A 238 1.96 19.51 -5.36
C LEU A 238 2.73 18.21 -5.59
N ASN A 239 2.75 17.27 -4.62
CA ASN A 239 3.53 16.03 -4.72
C ASN A 239 2.69 14.76 -4.81
N VAL A 240 1.35 14.83 -4.76
CA VAL A 240 0.49 13.63 -4.83
C VAL A 240 0.69 12.87 -6.15
N ALA A 241 0.91 13.56 -7.27
CA ALA A 241 1.11 12.93 -8.58
C ALA A 241 2.48 12.23 -8.70
N SER A 242 3.49 12.67 -7.93
CA SER A 242 4.80 12.04 -7.83
C SER A 242 4.91 11.04 -6.68
N SER A 243 3.79 10.80 -5.97
CA SER A 243 3.70 9.80 -4.90
C SER A 243 3.13 8.49 -5.43
N ARG A 244 3.45 7.38 -4.75
CA ARG A 244 3.10 6.03 -5.19
C ARG A 244 2.65 5.16 -4.03
N ALA A 245 1.62 4.34 -4.27
CA ALA A 245 1.20 3.27 -3.39
C ALA A 245 1.65 1.92 -3.95
N TYR A 246 2.37 1.14 -3.15
CA TYR A 246 2.79 -0.22 -3.47
C TYR A 246 1.94 -1.21 -2.67
N PHE A 247 1.32 -2.12 -3.39
CA PHE A 247 0.44 -3.18 -2.89
C PHE A 247 1.24 -4.47 -2.73
N ASN A 248 0.83 -5.30 -1.77
CA ASN A 248 1.36 -6.65 -1.57
C ASN A 248 2.90 -6.75 -1.46
N VAL A 249 3.55 -5.68 -0.99
CA VAL A 249 4.95 -5.71 -0.56
C VAL A 249 5.02 -6.45 0.78
N GLN A 250 5.06 -7.78 0.71
CA GLN A 250 5.08 -8.64 1.88
C GLN A 250 5.75 -9.97 1.55
N LYS A 251 6.30 -10.60 2.58
CA LYS A 251 6.89 -11.93 2.47
C LYS A 251 5.85 -12.99 2.14
N SER A 252 6.28 -13.98 1.37
CA SER A 252 5.44 -15.12 0.98
C SER A 252 5.21 -16.12 2.11
N ALA A 253 6.14 -16.20 3.08
CA ALA A 253 6.04 -17.05 4.26
C ALA A 253 6.63 -16.34 5.49
N CYS A 254 6.20 -16.76 6.68
CA CYS A 254 6.66 -16.21 7.95
C CYS A 254 8.19 -16.29 8.08
N ALA A 255 8.83 -15.15 8.37
CA ALA A 255 10.28 -15.05 8.53
C ALA A 255 11.09 -15.60 7.34
N SER A 256 10.50 -15.66 6.13
CA SER A 256 11.24 -16.11 4.95
C SER A 256 12.36 -15.13 4.60
N GLY A 257 13.42 -15.63 3.96
CA GLY A 257 14.45 -14.76 3.38
C GLY A 257 14.02 -14.06 2.09
N SER A 258 12.89 -14.45 1.48
CA SER A 258 12.37 -13.83 0.26
C SER A 258 11.67 -12.51 0.55
N GLU A 259 11.93 -11.52 -0.29
CA GLU A 259 11.28 -10.22 -0.27
C GLU A 259 9.93 -10.21 -0.98
N GLY A 260 9.05 -9.31 -0.57
CA GLY A 260 7.84 -8.98 -1.31
C GLY A 260 8.11 -8.34 -2.66
N SER A 261 7.11 -8.40 -3.54
CA SER A 261 7.19 -7.77 -4.85
C SER A 261 6.80 -6.29 -4.78
N VAL A 262 7.59 -5.43 -5.41
CA VAL A 262 7.29 -3.99 -5.58
C VAL A 262 6.64 -3.65 -6.92
N LYS A 263 6.29 -4.67 -7.72
CA LYS A 263 5.74 -4.49 -9.08
C LYS A 263 4.27 -4.07 -9.09
N GLN A 264 3.55 -4.28 -8.00
CA GLN A 264 2.15 -3.89 -7.89
C GLN A 264 2.06 -2.51 -7.27
N ASN A 265 2.07 -1.47 -8.10
CA ASN A 265 2.01 -0.09 -7.62
C ASN A 265 1.13 0.79 -8.52
N ILE A 266 0.69 1.91 -7.96
CA ILE A 266 -0.12 2.92 -8.66
C ILE A 266 0.27 4.31 -8.14
N ALA A 267 0.44 5.27 -9.05
CA ALA A 267 0.69 6.66 -8.70
C ALA A 267 -0.55 7.34 -8.10
N GLY A 268 -0.32 8.34 -7.25
CA GLY A 268 -1.37 9.24 -6.77
C GLY A 268 -1.91 10.13 -7.90
N ARG A 269 -3.16 10.55 -7.77
CA ARG A 269 -3.85 11.44 -8.71
C ARG A 269 -4.11 12.79 -8.08
N ARG A 270 -4.74 12.80 -6.91
CA ARG A 270 -5.24 14.03 -6.30
C ARG A 270 -5.44 13.85 -4.79
N LEU A 271 -5.01 14.85 -4.03
CA LEU A 271 -5.36 14.99 -2.62
C LEU A 271 -6.84 15.39 -2.49
N LEU A 272 -7.61 14.66 -1.68
CA LEU A 272 -9.04 14.85 -1.51
C LEU A 272 -9.40 15.53 -0.20
N ALA A 273 -8.71 15.16 0.87
CA ALA A 273 -8.89 15.73 2.21
C ALA A 273 -7.58 15.58 2.97
N SER A 274 -7.28 16.52 3.85
CA SER A 274 -6.08 16.53 4.70
C SER A 274 -6.31 17.42 5.90
N SER A 275 -5.74 17.08 7.05
CA SER A 275 -5.82 17.84 8.29
C SER A 275 -5.41 19.30 8.09
N ALA A 276 -6.28 20.23 8.49
CA ALA A 276 -5.91 21.62 8.67
C ALA A 276 -5.19 21.84 10.01
N SER A 277 -4.41 22.92 10.10
CA SER A 277 -3.78 23.34 11.36
C SER A 277 -4.82 23.55 12.46
N GLY A 278 -4.48 23.18 13.70
CA GLY A 278 -5.33 23.35 14.89
C GLY A 278 -6.49 22.37 15.02
N THR A 279 -6.63 21.40 14.12
CA THR A 279 -7.76 20.44 14.14
C THR A 279 -7.58 19.25 15.07
N ARG A 280 -6.41 19.11 15.70
CA ARG A 280 -6.07 17.96 16.57
C ARG A 280 -6.24 16.62 15.88
N SER A 281 -5.90 16.57 14.59
CA SER A 281 -5.97 15.39 13.73
C SER A 281 -4.73 15.29 12.87
N ASP A 282 -4.45 14.10 12.33
CA ASP A 282 -3.32 13.86 11.44
C ASP A 282 -3.67 12.82 10.38
N TYR A 283 -4.35 13.29 9.33
CA TYR A 283 -4.80 12.46 8.22
C TYR A 283 -4.62 13.16 6.88
N SER A 284 -4.38 12.37 5.84
CA SER A 284 -4.50 12.74 4.44
C SER A 284 -5.21 11.62 3.69
N LEU A 285 -6.18 11.97 2.86
CA LEU A 285 -6.91 11.08 1.97
C LEU A 285 -6.65 11.52 0.54
N PHE A 286 -6.15 10.61 -0.30
CA PHE A 286 -5.89 10.87 -1.72
C PHE A 286 -6.45 9.76 -2.60
N GLU A 287 -6.67 10.07 -3.88
CA GLU A 287 -7.13 9.13 -4.90
C GLU A 287 -5.95 8.69 -5.77
N LEU A 288 -5.90 7.40 -6.14
CA LEU A 288 -4.93 6.86 -7.09
C LEU A 288 -5.34 7.11 -8.56
N ARG A 289 -4.38 7.05 -9.50
CA ARG A 289 -4.63 7.30 -10.94
C ARG A 289 -5.56 6.27 -11.58
N SER A 290 -5.66 5.07 -11.03
CA SER A 290 -6.52 4.00 -11.51
C SER A 290 -7.04 3.14 -10.36
N VAL A 291 -8.14 2.44 -10.61
CA VAL A 291 -8.61 1.35 -9.73
C VAL A 291 -7.56 0.22 -9.77
N PRO A 292 -7.17 -0.36 -8.63
CA PRO A 292 -6.26 -1.50 -8.61
C PRO A 292 -6.76 -2.65 -9.49
N PRO A 293 -5.91 -3.20 -10.38
CA PRO A 293 -6.26 -4.36 -11.19
C PRO A 293 -6.71 -5.53 -10.30
N GLY A 294 -7.64 -6.35 -10.81
CA GLY A 294 -8.14 -7.53 -10.07
C GLY A 294 -7.03 -8.51 -9.65
N SER A 295 -5.93 -8.57 -10.40
CA SER A 295 -4.74 -9.37 -10.08
C SER A 295 -4.01 -8.92 -8.80
N TYR A 296 -4.24 -7.69 -8.33
CA TYR A 296 -3.69 -7.21 -7.06
C TYR A 296 -4.51 -7.77 -5.88
N GLN A 297 -5.73 -8.25 -6.11
CA GLN A 297 -6.62 -8.82 -5.09
C GLN A 297 -6.74 -7.90 -3.86
N VAL A 298 -6.94 -6.60 -4.09
CA VAL A 298 -7.00 -5.62 -3.00
C VAL A 298 -8.27 -5.75 -2.15
N PHE A 299 -8.17 -5.33 -0.90
CA PHE A 299 -9.29 -5.15 0.01
C PHE A 299 -9.50 -3.67 0.31
N TYR A 300 -10.73 -3.19 0.29
CA TYR A 300 -11.09 -1.83 0.69
C TYR A 300 -11.44 -1.85 2.19
N ALA A 301 -10.58 -1.24 3.00
CA ALA A 301 -10.70 -1.22 4.46
C ALA A 301 -12.02 -0.62 4.94
N GLY A 302 -12.64 -1.27 5.93
CA GLY A 302 -13.73 -0.69 6.70
C GLY A 302 -13.22 0.36 7.69
N TRP A 303 -14.13 1.18 8.20
CA TRP A 303 -13.81 2.25 9.15
C TRP A 303 -14.89 2.40 10.21
N ASP A 304 -14.50 2.89 11.38
CA ASP A 304 -15.39 3.20 12.49
C ASP A 304 -15.04 4.56 13.09
N VAL A 305 -16.04 5.45 13.09
CA VAL A 305 -15.96 6.84 13.58
C VAL A 305 -16.88 7.08 14.78
N SER A 306 -17.31 6.01 15.47
CA SER A 306 -18.14 6.12 16.68
C SER A 306 -17.41 6.74 17.87
N GLY A 307 -16.07 6.74 17.85
CA GLY A 307 -15.23 7.24 18.94
C GLY A 307 -15.13 6.28 20.13
N VAL A 308 -15.50 5.00 19.95
CA VAL A 308 -15.30 3.94 20.94
C VAL A 308 -13.86 3.43 20.85
N ALA A 309 -13.16 3.42 21.99
CA ALA A 309 -11.81 2.90 22.06
C ALA A 309 -11.79 1.39 21.77
N PRO A 310 -10.90 0.89 20.88
CA PRO A 310 -10.79 -0.55 20.63
C PRO A 310 -10.25 -1.28 21.87
N SER A 311 -10.86 -2.42 22.22
CA SER A 311 -10.41 -3.25 23.36
C SER A 311 -9.22 -4.14 23.02
N SER A 312 -9.05 -4.45 21.74
CA SER A 312 -7.94 -5.22 21.18
C SER A 312 -7.89 -4.97 19.68
N GLY A 313 -6.82 -5.43 19.03
CA GLY A 313 -6.69 -5.28 17.59
C GLY A 313 -5.24 -5.33 17.12
N VAL A 314 -4.98 -4.71 15.97
CA VAL A 314 -3.66 -4.73 15.33
C VAL A 314 -3.28 -3.40 14.68
N GLY A 315 -1.99 -3.15 14.57
CA GLY A 315 -1.39 -2.25 13.58
C GLY A 315 -0.83 -3.08 12.43
N ILE A 316 -1.05 -2.65 11.18
CA ILE A 316 -0.49 -3.31 9.99
C ILE A 316 0.20 -2.23 9.16
N SER A 317 1.53 -2.32 9.03
CA SER A 317 2.35 -1.22 8.50
C SER A 317 3.60 -1.71 7.74
N HIS A 318 4.35 -0.76 7.19
CA HIS A 318 5.68 -0.96 6.61
C HIS A 318 6.75 -0.24 7.46
N PRO A 319 7.14 -0.80 8.62
CA PRO A 319 8.15 -0.21 9.49
C PRO A 319 9.50 -0.13 8.78
N ALA A 320 10.18 1.01 8.86
CA ALA A 320 11.36 1.34 8.07
C ALA A 320 11.19 1.13 6.56
N GLY A 321 9.94 1.10 6.05
CA GLY A 321 9.65 0.62 4.70
C GLY A 321 9.97 -0.86 4.51
N ASP A 322 9.67 -1.76 5.44
CA ASP A 322 9.87 -3.21 5.26
C ASP A 322 8.74 -3.86 4.48
N ASP A 323 8.94 -5.11 4.10
CA ASP A 323 7.82 -6.02 3.88
C ASP A 323 6.84 -5.91 5.04
N LYS A 324 5.56 -5.89 4.69
CA LYS A 324 4.46 -5.62 5.60
C LYS A 324 4.55 -6.42 6.90
N LYS A 325 4.42 -5.71 8.02
CA LYS A 325 4.45 -6.26 9.38
C LYS A 325 3.11 -6.09 10.07
N ILE A 326 2.91 -6.86 11.14
CA ILE A 326 1.76 -6.78 12.03
C ILE A 326 2.22 -6.64 13.48
N ALA A 327 1.58 -5.75 14.22
CA ALA A 327 1.73 -5.58 15.67
C ALA A 327 0.36 -5.78 16.33
N VAL A 328 0.33 -6.45 17.48
CA VAL A 328 -0.91 -6.87 18.17
C VAL A 328 -1.00 -6.18 19.51
N PHE A 329 -2.21 -5.77 19.90
CA PHE A 329 -2.53 -5.31 21.26
C PHE A 329 -3.80 -5.98 21.79
N ASP A 330 -3.82 -6.29 23.08
CA ASP A 330 -4.94 -6.92 23.78
C ASP A 330 -5.32 -6.22 25.10
N SER A 331 -4.63 -5.12 25.44
CA SER A 331 -4.81 -4.38 26.69
C SER A 331 -5.74 -3.16 26.58
N GLY A 332 -6.43 -3.00 25.46
CA GLY A 332 -7.33 -1.88 25.16
C GLY A 332 -6.61 -0.55 24.93
N ALA A 333 -6.96 0.14 23.85
CA ALA A 333 -6.42 1.46 23.58
C ALA A 333 -6.97 2.50 24.57
N GLN A 334 -6.15 3.50 24.90
CA GLN A 334 -6.54 4.59 25.80
C GLN A 334 -6.73 5.89 25.03
N ALA A 335 -7.79 6.64 25.33
CA ALA A 335 -7.98 7.96 24.73
C ALA A 335 -7.01 8.97 25.34
N VAL A 336 -6.24 9.66 24.49
CA VAL A 336 -5.38 10.79 24.88
C VAL A 336 -5.85 12.01 24.10
N SER A 337 -6.02 13.14 24.78
CA SER A 337 -6.44 14.40 24.14
C SER A 337 -5.30 15.40 24.13
N ASP A 338 -5.21 16.21 23.08
CA ASP A 338 -4.20 17.28 22.95
C ASP A 338 -2.75 16.79 23.13
N LEU A 339 -2.45 15.61 22.59
CA LEU A 339 -1.08 15.08 22.58
C LEU A 339 -0.23 15.93 21.65
N CYS A 340 0.81 16.58 22.19
CA CYS A 340 1.78 17.30 21.38
C CYS A 340 2.69 16.35 20.61
N VAL A 341 2.73 16.52 19.28
CA VAL A 341 3.64 15.86 18.35
C VAL A 341 4.67 16.89 17.90
N GLY A 342 5.88 16.78 18.47
CA GLY A 342 6.93 17.78 18.36
C GLY A 342 7.57 18.03 19.73
N SER A 343 7.90 19.29 20.01
CA SER A 343 8.51 19.69 21.28
C SER A 343 7.54 20.51 22.14
N LEU A 344 7.69 20.43 23.46
CA LEU A 344 6.99 21.31 24.39
C LEU A 344 7.92 22.47 24.78
N VAL A 345 7.49 23.70 24.54
CA VAL A 345 8.15 24.91 25.04
C VAL A 345 7.22 25.55 26.08
N GLY A 346 7.45 25.20 27.34
CA GLY A 346 6.49 25.50 28.42
C GLY A 346 5.20 24.69 28.24
N ALA A 347 4.05 25.37 28.19
CA ALA A 347 2.74 24.76 27.91
C ALA A 347 2.35 24.79 26.42
N THR A 348 3.23 25.30 25.54
CA THR A 348 2.96 25.43 24.11
C THR A 348 3.59 24.29 23.34
N CYS A 349 2.81 23.60 22.52
CA CYS A 349 3.32 22.62 21.57
C CYS A 349 3.96 23.33 20.37
N THR A 350 5.27 23.12 20.18
CA THR A 350 6.00 23.47 18.95
C THR A 350 6.00 22.26 18.03
N GLY A 351 5.02 22.23 17.14
CA GLY A 351 4.70 21.09 16.28
C GLY A 351 3.22 21.12 15.93
N PHE A 352 2.52 20.01 16.13
CA PHE A 352 1.07 19.95 16.06
C PHE A 352 0.53 19.05 17.18
N SER A 353 -0.73 19.26 17.59
CA SER A 353 -1.39 18.37 18.55
C SER A 353 -2.28 17.36 17.85
N ILE A 354 -2.55 16.22 18.49
CA ILE A 354 -3.58 15.27 18.08
C ILE A 354 -4.43 14.80 19.26
N ASP A 355 -5.68 14.44 18.99
CA ASP A 355 -6.45 13.54 19.85
C ASP A 355 -6.19 12.10 19.36
N ALA A 356 -5.71 11.23 20.24
CA ALA A 356 -5.14 9.94 19.88
C ALA A 356 -5.72 8.73 20.64
N TRP A 357 -5.59 7.57 20.01
CA TRP A 357 -5.58 6.27 20.68
C TRP A 357 -4.14 5.91 21.04
N ALA A 358 -3.86 5.78 22.33
CA ALA A 358 -2.60 5.27 22.86
C ALA A 358 -2.66 3.73 22.93
N VAL A 359 -1.68 3.07 22.32
CA VAL A 359 -1.62 1.61 22.17
C VAL A 359 -0.27 1.09 22.65
N ARG A 360 -0.29 -0.03 23.37
CA ARG A 360 0.91 -0.79 23.74
C ARG A 360 0.85 -2.16 23.10
N TRP A 361 1.89 -2.53 22.37
CA TRP A 361 1.96 -3.80 21.66
C TRP A 361 2.29 -4.94 22.61
N THR A 362 1.51 -6.02 22.55
CA THR A 362 1.86 -7.31 23.17
C THR A 362 2.69 -8.19 22.26
N LEU A 363 2.65 -7.93 20.95
CA LEU A 363 3.50 -8.57 19.95
C LEU A 363 3.83 -7.58 18.84
N GLY A 364 5.04 -7.65 18.31
CA GLY A 364 5.49 -6.75 17.25
C GLY A 364 5.74 -5.33 17.75
N ASP A 365 5.98 -4.45 16.78
CA ASP A 365 6.26 -3.04 17.01
C ASP A 365 6.00 -2.22 15.75
N THR A 366 6.07 -0.89 15.87
CA THR A 366 6.15 0.05 14.74
C THR A 366 7.48 0.80 14.76
N GLU A 367 7.85 1.34 13.60
CA GLU A 367 9.04 2.18 13.43
C GLU A 367 8.75 3.26 12.38
N GLY A 368 9.67 4.22 12.20
CA GLY A 368 9.57 5.25 11.16
C GLY A 368 9.23 4.64 9.79
N GLY A 369 8.30 5.22 9.03
CA GLY A 369 7.72 4.60 7.83
C GLY A 369 6.39 3.86 8.10
N SER A 370 6.12 3.46 9.34
CA SER A 370 4.78 2.97 9.74
C SER A 370 3.74 4.08 9.77
N SER A 371 4.18 5.35 9.84
CA SER A 371 3.34 6.55 9.82
C SER A 371 2.23 6.46 8.77
N GLY A 372 1.01 6.75 9.17
CA GLY A 372 -0.18 6.70 8.31
C GLY A 372 -0.86 5.34 8.19
N SER A 373 -0.28 4.27 8.73
CA SER A 373 -0.98 2.98 8.85
C SER A 373 -2.20 3.05 9.78
N GLY A 374 -3.22 2.25 9.50
CA GLY A 374 -4.44 2.17 10.27
C GLY A 374 -4.29 1.40 11.59
N LEU A 375 -4.89 1.91 12.67
CA LEU A 375 -5.20 1.11 13.85
C LEU A 375 -6.48 0.33 13.60
N TRP A 376 -6.40 -0.99 13.61
CA TRP A 376 -7.54 -1.86 13.42
C TRP A 376 -8.11 -2.28 14.77
N SER A 377 -9.41 -2.04 14.96
CA SER A 377 -10.16 -2.54 16.12
C SER A 377 -10.47 -4.03 16.00
N GLN A 378 -10.87 -4.66 17.11
CA GLN A 378 -11.37 -6.03 17.17
C GLN A 378 -12.52 -6.34 16.21
N ASN A 379 -13.17 -5.30 15.67
CA ASN A 379 -14.25 -5.40 14.69
C ASN A 379 -13.76 -5.25 13.24
N HIS A 380 -12.46 -5.39 12.97
CA HIS A 380 -11.91 -5.36 11.61
C HIS A 380 -12.14 -4.01 10.87
N ARG A 381 -12.07 -2.91 11.63
CA ARG A 381 -12.26 -1.55 11.10
C ARG A 381 -11.17 -0.61 11.59
N ILE A 382 -10.75 0.29 10.69
CA ILE A 382 -9.80 1.36 11.01
C ILE A 382 -10.48 2.39 11.93
N VAL A 383 -9.83 2.71 13.04
CA VAL A 383 -10.29 3.71 14.04
C VAL A 383 -9.31 4.88 14.24
N GLY A 384 -8.15 4.85 13.56
CA GLY A 384 -7.16 5.93 13.59
C GLY A 384 -5.97 5.68 12.67
N THR A 385 -5.11 6.68 12.52
CA THR A 385 -3.90 6.66 11.67
C THR A 385 -2.65 6.86 12.53
N LEU A 386 -1.59 6.04 12.34
CA LEU A 386 -0.38 6.14 13.15
C LEU A 386 0.30 7.49 12.93
N THR A 387 0.50 8.24 14.00
CA THR A 387 1.12 9.57 13.95
C THR A 387 2.50 9.60 14.56
N THR A 388 2.64 9.05 15.76
CA THR A 388 3.88 9.12 16.54
C THR A 388 3.90 8.03 17.60
N GLY A 389 5.03 7.83 18.24
CA GLY A 389 5.19 6.89 19.31
C GLY A 389 6.63 6.79 19.77
N ASN A 390 6.82 6.03 20.84
CA ASN A 390 8.14 5.70 21.36
C ASN A 390 8.34 4.19 21.53
N SER A 391 7.47 3.38 20.91
CA SER A 391 7.73 1.96 20.81
C SER A 391 8.89 1.71 19.84
N ALA A 392 9.70 0.72 20.17
CA ALA A 392 10.88 0.34 19.42
C ALA A 392 11.31 -1.06 19.84
N CYS A 393 11.89 -1.81 18.91
CA CYS A 393 12.45 -3.12 19.24
C CYS A 393 13.58 -3.02 20.26
N MET A 394 13.53 -3.91 21.25
CA MET A 394 14.56 -4.12 22.26
C MET A 394 15.12 -5.54 22.10
N GLY A 395 16.14 -5.67 21.25
CA GLY A 395 16.69 -6.97 20.87
C GLY A 395 15.83 -7.69 19.81
N SER A 396 15.97 -9.01 19.73
CA SER A 396 15.43 -9.78 18.59
C SER A 396 13.96 -10.17 18.68
N VAL A 397 13.35 -10.13 19.87
CA VAL A 397 11.98 -10.64 20.08
C VAL A 397 11.11 -9.75 20.97
N ASN A 398 11.71 -8.78 21.66
CA ASN A 398 10.98 -7.91 22.58
C ASN A 398 10.84 -6.53 21.98
N ASN A 399 9.73 -5.86 22.27
CA ASN A 399 9.64 -4.41 22.18
C ASN A 399 10.10 -3.77 23.50
N ASN A 400 10.30 -2.46 23.50
CA ASN A 400 10.65 -1.69 24.69
C ASN A 400 9.45 -1.37 25.60
N GLY A 401 8.26 -1.92 25.32
CA GLY A 401 7.02 -1.62 26.04
C GLY A 401 6.51 -0.18 25.85
N GLY A 402 7.02 0.53 24.84
CA GLY A 402 6.62 1.89 24.48
C GLY A 402 5.16 1.97 24.03
N THR A 403 4.72 3.19 23.81
CA THR A 403 3.35 3.53 23.42
C THR A 403 3.35 4.22 22.07
N ASP A 404 2.51 3.72 21.17
CA ASP A 404 2.19 4.35 19.90
C ASP A 404 0.87 5.11 19.99
N TYR A 405 0.78 6.18 19.21
CA TYR A 405 -0.34 7.10 19.19
C TYR A 405 -0.91 7.20 17.78
N TYR A 406 -2.16 6.78 17.64
CA TYR A 406 -2.91 6.86 16.40
C TYR A 406 -3.91 8.02 16.47
N ALA A 407 -3.79 9.00 15.58
CA ALA A 407 -4.75 10.09 15.49
C ALA A 407 -6.16 9.53 15.21
N ARG A 408 -7.13 9.96 16.02
CA ARG A 408 -8.47 9.39 16.06
C ARG A 408 -9.27 9.68 14.80
N LEU A 409 -9.83 8.63 14.18
CA LEU A 409 -10.62 8.78 12.96
C LEU A 409 -11.93 9.53 13.20
N ASP A 410 -12.55 9.36 14.38
CA ASP A 410 -13.77 10.10 14.75
C ASP A 410 -13.54 11.62 14.85
N ARG A 411 -12.33 12.03 15.22
CA ARG A 411 -11.91 13.45 15.23
C ARG A 411 -11.62 13.96 13.82
N ALA A 412 -10.91 13.15 13.03
CA ALA A 412 -10.64 13.45 11.62
C ALA A 412 -11.92 13.57 10.77
N TRP A 413 -12.96 12.80 11.10
CA TRP A 413 -14.20 12.68 10.32
C TRP A 413 -14.83 14.04 9.97
N THR A 414 -14.95 14.92 10.96
CA THR A 414 -15.55 16.26 10.82
C THR A 414 -14.56 17.40 10.95
N ALA A 415 -13.26 17.11 11.09
CA ALA A 415 -12.23 18.13 11.17
C ALA A 415 -12.19 18.98 9.89
N LEU A 416 -11.91 20.27 10.05
CA LEU A 416 -11.65 21.17 8.92
C LEU A 416 -10.51 20.61 8.07
N SER A 417 -10.66 20.65 6.75
CA SER A 417 -9.62 20.20 5.83
C SER A 417 -8.93 21.37 5.15
N SER A 418 -7.61 21.25 5.00
CA SER A 418 -6.76 22.13 4.17
C SER A 418 -7.21 22.19 2.69
N THR A 419 -7.95 21.18 2.23
CA THR A 419 -8.49 21.09 0.86
C THR A 419 -9.88 21.70 0.69
N GLY A 420 -10.54 22.06 1.80
CA GLY A 420 -11.96 22.46 1.82
C GLY A 420 -12.97 21.30 1.83
N SER A 421 -12.56 20.07 1.51
CA SER A 421 -13.41 18.86 1.62
C SER A 421 -13.02 18.03 2.84
N THR A 422 -13.96 17.78 3.74
CA THR A 422 -13.75 16.96 4.95
C THR A 422 -13.67 15.48 4.62
N LEU A 423 -13.06 14.68 5.51
CA LEU A 423 -13.02 13.23 5.38
C LEU A 423 -14.43 12.62 5.24
N LYS A 424 -15.38 13.09 6.04
CA LYS A 424 -16.80 12.70 5.97
C LYS A 424 -17.40 12.94 4.58
N GLN A 425 -17.20 14.12 3.98
CA GLN A 425 -17.77 14.43 2.67
C GLN A 425 -17.26 13.49 1.56
N VAL A 426 -16.05 12.98 1.70
CA VAL A 426 -15.46 12.06 0.71
C VAL A 426 -15.90 10.61 0.95
N LEU A 427 -15.85 10.12 2.20
CA LEU A 427 -16.14 8.72 2.53
C LEU A 427 -17.63 8.43 2.73
N ASP A 428 -18.42 9.43 3.12
CA ASP A 428 -19.89 9.40 3.18
C ASP A 428 -20.52 10.35 2.15
N ALA A 429 -20.12 10.20 0.89
CA ALA A 429 -20.62 11.05 -0.21
C ALA A 429 -22.14 10.97 -0.41
N ASN A 430 -22.77 9.85 0.01
CA ASN A 430 -24.22 9.65 -0.05
C ASN A 430 -24.98 10.28 1.12
N GLY A 431 -24.29 10.85 2.12
CA GLY A 431 -24.92 11.41 3.32
C GLY A 431 -25.72 10.38 4.11
N SER A 432 -25.26 9.13 4.10
CA SER A 432 -25.94 7.98 4.70
C SER A 432 -26.01 8.05 6.23
N GLY A 433 -25.10 8.80 6.86
CA GLY A 433 -25.03 8.89 8.32
C GLY A 433 -24.44 7.65 8.99
N CYS A 434 -23.75 6.78 8.24
CA CYS A 434 -23.02 5.64 8.82
C CYS A 434 -21.97 6.14 9.83
N THR A 435 -21.94 5.53 11.01
CA THR A 435 -20.86 5.73 11.99
C THR A 435 -19.82 4.62 11.91
N ASN A 436 -20.12 3.52 11.22
CA ASN A 436 -19.14 2.55 10.78
C ASN A 436 -19.56 1.89 9.47
N LEU A 437 -18.56 1.37 8.76
CA LEU A 437 -18.70 0.65 7.50
C LEU A 437 -17.77 -0.57 7.51
N ALA A 438 -18.27 -1.72 7.09
CA ALA A 438 -17.44 -2.91 6.88
C ALA A 438 -16.48 -2.73 5.69
N GLY A 439 -15.36 -3.45 5.74
CA GLY A 439 -14.49 -3.59 4.58
C GLY A 439 -15.10 -4.52 3.53
N ARG A 440 -14.53 -4.50 2.32
CA ARG A 440 -15.00 -5.33 1.21
C ARG A 440 -13.90 -5.67 0.22
N ASP A 441 -14.02 -6.84 -0.38
CA ASP A 441 -13.28 -7.17 -1.60
C ASP A 441 -13.80 -6.37 -2.78
N ALA A 442 -12.90 -6.05 -3.72
CA ALA A 442 -13.24 -5.31 -4.95
C ALA A 442 -14.38 -5.96 -5.77
N ALA A 443 -14.48 -7.29 -5.73
CA ALA A 443 -15.50 -8.09 -6.42
C ALA A 443 -16.78 -8.31 -5.59
N SER A 444 -16.81 -7.85 -4.34
CA SER A 444 -17.93 -8.05 -3.43
C SER A 444 -18.74 -6.77 -3.21
N ASN A 445 -20.05 -6.93 -3.12
CA ASN A 445 -20.96 -5.92 -2.59
C ASN A 445 -21.31 -6.35 -1.16
N SER A 446 -20.72 -5.71 -0.15
CA SER A 446 -21.07 -5.96 1.26
C SER A 446 -21.53 -4.67 1.91
N SER A 447 -22.84 -4.52 2.09
CA SER A 447 -23.42 -3.42 2.85
C SER A 447 -23.59 -3.82 4.31
N ALA A 448 -22.75 -3.29 5.19
CA ALA A 448 -23.04 -3.20 6.62
C ALA A 448 -22.72 -1.78 7.07
N CYS A 449 -23.61 -0.84 6.69
CA CYS A 449 -23.66 0.47 7.32
C CYS A 449 -24.43 0.32 8.63
N ALA A 450 -23.80 0.63 9.76
CA ALA A 450 -24.53 0.88 10.99
C ALA A 450 -24.71 2.40 11.14
N SER A 451 -25.95 2.86 11.16
CA SER A 451 -26.29 4.24 11.51
C SER A 451 -26.65 4.30 13.00
N SER A 452 -26.15 5.32 13.71
CA SER A 452 -26.57 5.58 15.08
C SER A 452 -27.90 6.35 15.08
N ALA A 453 -29.02 5.65 14.87
CA ALA A 453 -30.36 6.18 15.13
C ALA A 453 -31.42 5.07 15.32
N SER A 454 -31.59 4.61 16.56
CA SER A 454 -32.92 4.58 17.20
C SER A 454 -32.75 4.38 18.70
N THR A 455 -33.16 5.38 19.46
CA THR A 455 -33.67 5.19 20.82
C THR A 455 -34.74 4.10 20.75
N ALA A 456 -34.49 2.99 21.43
CA ALA A 456 -35.48 1.94 21.62
C ALA A 456 -36.68 2.53 22.38
N SER A 457 -37.76 2.86 21.67
CA SER A 457 -39.09 2.82 22.25
C SER A 457 -39.55 1.37 22.22
N SER A 458 -39.54 0.74 23.38
CA SER A 458 -40.24 -0.51 23.60
C SER A 458 -41.74 -0.28 23.38
N SER A 459 -42.29 -0.90 22.33
CA SER A 459 -43.70 -1.27 22.32
C SER A 459 -43.81 -2.62 21.65
N GLY A 460 -44.24 -3.61 22.44
CA GLY A 460 -44.34 -5.00 22.03
C GLY A 460 -45.45 -5.20 21.00
N ALA A 461 -45.20 -6.13 20.08
CA ALA A 461 -46.25 -6.82 19.36
C ALA A 461 -45.76 -8.25 19.09
N SER A 462 -46.32 -9.18 19.85
CA SER A 462 -46.30 -10.61 19.60
C SER A 462 -47.08 -10.91 18.32
N ALA A 463 -46.44 -11.56 17.34
CA ALA A 463 -47.13 -12.16 16.21
C ALA A 463 -46.70 -13.63 16.10
N ALA A 464 -47.64 -14.50 16.45
CA ALA A 464 -47.54 -15.95 16.33
C ALA A 464 -47.47 -16.35 14.85
N ALA A 465 -46.52 -17.22 14.51
CA ALA A 465 -46.46 -17.86 13.21
C ALA A 465 -47.43 -19.05 13.16
N THR A 466 -48.51 -18.89 12.40
CA THR A 466 -49.35 -20.00 11.90
C THR A 466 -48.63 -20.69 10.75
N SER A 467 -48.29 -21.97 10.89
CA SER A 467 -47.90 -22.84 9.77
C SER A 467 -49.03 -23.85 9.49
N GLY A 468 -49.60 -23.73 8.29
CA GLY A 468 -50.56 -24.66 7.72
C GLY A 468 -49.97 -25.36 6.49
N GLY A 469 -50.33 -26.63 6.31
CA GLY A 469 -49.94 -27.54 5.22
C GLY A 469 -49.41 -28.86 5.82
N GLY A 470 -50.15 -29.97 5.93
CA GLY A 470 -51.03 -30.61 4.95
C GLY A 470 -50.16 -31.32 3.92
N GLY A 471 -50.01 -32.65 3.82
CA GLY A 471 -50.56 -33.82 4.48
C GLY A 471 -50.38 -35.02 3.53
N SER A 472 -50.54 -36.24 4.07
CA SER A 472 -50.65 -37.57 3.42
C SER A 472 -49.34 -38.32 3.07
N ALA A 473 -49.19 -39.64 3.29
CA ALA A 473 -49.94 -40.63 4.06
C ALA A 473 -49.17 -41.97 4.15
N GLY A 474 -49.46 -42.75 5.21
CA GLY A 474 -49.32 -44.22 5.31
C GLY A 474 -48.00 -44.72 5.93
N GLY A 475 -47.95 -45.60 6.93
CA GLY A 475 -48.97 -46.31 7.70
C GLY A 475 -48.30 -47.28 8.70
N LEU A 476 -48.87 -47.36 9.91
CA LEU A 476 -49.00 -48.51 10.82
C LEU A 476 -47.77 -49.31 11.35
N LEU A 477 -47.61 -49.12 12.68
CA LEU A 477 -47.47 -50.12 13.77
C LEU A 477 -46.06 -50.58 14.28
N PRO A 478 -45.96 -50.87 15.60
CA PRO A 478 -44.72 -50.89 16.38
C PRO A 478 -44.25 -52.31 16.73
N LEU A 479 -43.02 -52.48 17.24
CA LEU A 479 -42.71 -53.60 18.15
C LEU A 479 -41.38 -53.43 18.90
N LEU A 480 -41.45 -53.84 20.17
CA LEU A 480 -40.43 -54.02 21.19
C LEU A 480 -39.27 -54.95 20.80
N GLY A 481 -38.15 -54.85 21.54
CA GLY A 481 -37.29 -55.98 21.90
C GLY A 481 -35.79 -55.70 21.69
N LEU A 482 -35.05 -55.33 22.74
CA LEU A 482 -34.28 -56.22 23.62
C LEU A 482 -32.89 -56.65 23.09
N LEU A 483 -31.88 -56.28 23.88
CA LEU A 483 -30.78 -57.13 24.39
C LEU A 483 -29.47 -57.34 23.56
N LEU A 484 -28.38 -57.04 24.29
CA LEU A 484 -27.09 -57.76 24.43
C LEU A 484 -25.81 -57.16 23.80
N LEU A 485 -25.00 -56.57 24.70
CA LEU A 485 -23.66 -57.05 25.11
C LEU A 485 -22.67 -57.50 24.02
N ARG A 486 -21.51 -56.81 23.91
CA ARG A 486 -20.21 -57.19 24.55
C ARG A 486 -19.01 -56.39 24.00
N ARG A 487 -18.19 -55.88 24.95
CA ARG A 487 -16.71 -55.99 25.08
C ARG A 487 -15.86 -56.08 23.80
N ARG A 488 -14.79 -55.29 23.61
CA ARG A 488 -13.45 -55.33 24.28
C ARG A 488 -12.61 -54.22 23.60
N ARG A 489 -12.03 -53.20 24.27
CA ARG A 489 -10.74 -53.10 25.00
C ARG A 489 -9.52 -53.86 24.43
N MET A 490 -8.39 -53.13 24.51
CA MET A 490 -6.96 -53.43 24.31
C MET A 490 -6.45 -52.98 22.93
N ASN A 491 -5.51 -52.03 22.79
CA ASN A 491 -4.54 -51.45 23.72
C ASN A 491 -4.56 -49.91 23.72
#